data_AF-A0A842S5V1-F1
#
_entry.id   AF-A0A842S5V1-F1
#
_cell.length_a   1.000
_cell.length_b   1.000
_cell.length_c   1.000
_cell.angle_alpha   90.00
_cell.angle_beta   90.00
_cell.angle_gamma   90.00
#
_symmetry.space_group_name_H-M   'P 1'
#
loop_
_entity.id
_entity.type
_entity.pdbx_description
1 polymer ?
#
loop_
_entity_poly.entity_id
_entity_poly.type
_entity_poly.pdbx_seq_one_letter_code
_entity_poly.pdbx_strand_id
1 'polypeptide(L)'
;MPVGLVLMRWDERIGTEILAKYPEEVNITDKTLMQVYSTHEYSGESGMISLMVGSLNIASYYTGPEKGYYILLLLNIDDDPDAYEGGLANVARVVLQNLEDEKYKDMVPNLF
;
A
#
# COMPACT_ATOMS: atom_id res chain seq x y z
N MET A 1 -12.78 -10.37 -2.58
CA MET A 1 -13.03 -8.97 -2.19
C MET A 1 -11.89 -8.48 -1.33
N PRO A 2 -11.53 -7.18 -1.40
CA PRO A 2 -10.51 -6.60 -0.54
C PRO A 2 -10.86 -6.73 0.94
N VAL A 3 -9.84 -6.99 1.76
CA VAL A 3 -9.97 -7.17 3.21
C VAL A 3 -9.34 -6.01 3.99
N GLY A 4 -8.53 -5.17 3.32
CA GLY A 4 -8.03 -3.94 3.91
C GLY A 4 -7.18 -3.10 2.96
N LEU A 5 -7.05 -1.82 3.29
CA LEU A 5 -6.16 -0.86 2.66
C LEU A 5 -5.13 -0.39 3.70
N VAL A 6 -3.85 -0.40 3.33
CA VAL A 6 -2.75 0.04 4.20
C VAL A 6 -1.89 1.04 3.44
N LEU A 7 -1.63 2.19 4.06
CA LEU A 7 -0.66 3.16 3.58
C LEU A 7 0.57 3.07 4.45
N MET A 8 1.73 2.92 3.82
CA MET A 8 3.01 2.89 4.53
C MET A 8 4.06 3.75 3.83
N ARG A 9 5.14 4.03 4.56
CA ARG A 9 6.39 4.57 4.02
C ARG A 9 7.58 3.84 4.61
N TRP A 10 8.75 4.04 4.00
CA TRP A 10 10.02 3.64 4.57
C TRP A 10 10.64 4.80 5.36
N ASP A 11 11.04 4.53 6.59
CA ASP A 11 11.85 5.41 7.43
C ASP A 11 13.23 4.75 7.65
N GLU A 12 14.32 5.48 7.40
CA GLU A 12 15.69 4.93 7.48
C GLU A 12 16.11 4.46 8.87
N ARG A 13 15.44 4.92 9.93
CA ARG A 13 15.77 4.59 11.32
C ARG A 13 14.88 3.48 11.88
N ILE A 14 13.60 3.48 11.51
CA ILE A 14 12.57 2.60 12.07
C ILE A 14 12.26 1.43 11.13
N GLY A 15 12.39 1.64 9.82
CA GLY A 15 12.00 0.70 8.79
C GLY A 15 10.61 1.01 8.23
N THR A 16 9.77 -0.01 8.05
CA THR A 16 8.41 0.18 7.54
C THR A 16 7.51 0.85 8.57
N GLU A 17 6.92 1.99 8.23
CA GLU A 17 5.97 2.73 9.07
C GLU A 17 4.57 2.72 8.43
N ILE A 18 3.57 2.23 9.15
CA ILE A 18 2.16 2.35 8.75
C ILE A 18 1.67 3.76 9.09
N LEU A 19 1.19 4.48 8.09
CA LEU A 19 0.67 5.84 8.22
C LEU A 19 -0.84 5.86 8.45
N ALA A 20 -1.56 4.95 7.81
CA ALA A 20 -2.99 4.76 7.95
C ALA A 20 -3.38 3.35 7.48
N LYS A 21 -4.49 2.82 8.01
CA LYS A 21 -5.07 1.56 7.55
C LYS A 21 -6.58 1.55 7.75
N TYR A 22 -7.27 0.80 6.91
CA TYR A 22 -8.70 0.56 7.04
C TYR A 22 -9.05 -0.87 6.60
N PRO A 23 -9.92 -1.58 7.33
CA PRO A 23 -10.37 -1.28 8.70
C PRO A 23 -9.20 -1.14 9.69
N GLU A 24 -9.42 -0.51 10.85
CA GLU A 24 -8.37 -0.30 11.86
C GLU A 24 -7.85 -1.63 12.44
N GLU A 25 -8.68 -2.67 12.41
CA GLU A 25 -8.38 -4.01 12.89
C GLU A 25 -7.55 -4.84 11.92
N VAL A 26 -7.28 -4.32 10.71
CA VAL A 26 -6.41 -5.00 9.74
C VAL A 26 -5.05 -5.27 10.38
N ASN A 27 -4.67 -6.53 10.34
CA ASN A 27 -3.38 -7.01 10.85
C ASN A 27 -2.48 -7.38 9.68
N ILE A 28 -1.37 -6.68 9.56
CA ILE A 28 -0.30 -6.95 8.60
C ILE A 28 1.02 -7.04 9.36
N THR A 29 1.85 -8.03 9.02
CA THR A 29 3.10 -8.26 9.73
C THR A 29 4.21 -7.39 9.17
N ASP A 30 5.18 -7.00 10.00
CA ASP A 30 6.38 -6.27 9.55
C ASP A 30 7.11 -7.03 8.45
N LYS A 31 7.15 -8.37 8.53
CA LYS A 31 7.72 -9.22 7.47
C LYS A 31 7.04 -8.99 6.12
N THR A 32 5.71 -8.89 6.11
CA THR A 32 4.93 -8.61 4.89
C THR A 32 5.23 -7.22 4.36
N LEU A 33 5.25 -6.19 5.22
CA LEU A 33 5.58 -4.82 4.82
C LEU A 33 7.00 -4.74 4.21
N MET A 34 7.96 -5.41 4.84
CA MET A 34 9.34 -5.50 4.36
C MET A 34 9.45 -6.20 3.01
N GLN A 35 8.66 -7.26 2.76
CA GLN A 35 8.62 -7.93 1.47
C GLN A 35 8.08 -7.03 0.36
N VAL A 36 7.03 -6.26 0.66
CA VAL A 36 6.47 -5.27 -0.27
C VAL A 36 7.50 -4.18 -0.59
N TYR A 37 8.10 -3.58 0.43
CA TYR A 37 9.17 -2.58 0.28
C TYR A 37 10.32 -3.12 -0.61
N SER A 38 10.88 -4.28 -0.25
CA SER A 38 12.05 -4.84 -0.93
C SER A 38 11.77 -5.14 -2.41
N THR A 39 10.53 -5.52 -2.73
CA THR A 39 10.15 -5.84 -4.12
C THR A 39 10.02 -4.58 -4.97
N HIS A 40 9.43 -3.51 -4.43
CA HIS A 40 9.37 -2.21 -5.12
C HIS A 40 10.76 -1.60 -5.30
N GLU A 41 11.59 -1.62 -4.27
CA GLU A 41 12.96 -1.09 -4.32
C GLU A 41 13.85 -1.86 -5.30
N TYR A 42 13.58 -3.14 -5.54
CA TYR A 42 14.27 -3.90 -6.58
C TYR A 42 13.99 -3.32 -7.98
N SER A 43 12.76 -2.87 -8.25
CA SER A 43 12.43 -2.20 -9.50
C SER A 43 12.93 -0.75 -9.54
N GLY A 44 12.88 -0.05 -8.39
CA GLY A 44 13.23 1.36 -8.28
C GLY A 44 12.27 2.32 -8.99
N GLU A 45 11.17 1.82 -9.55
CA GLU A 45 10.22 2.59 -10.36
C GLU A 45 8.87 2.72 -9.66
N SER A 46 8.15 3.81 -9.93
CA SER A 46 6.76 3.92 -9.51
C SER A 46 5.89 2.94 -10.29
N GLY A 47 4.94 2.30 -9.63
CA GLY A 47 4.04 1.38 -10.31
C GLY A 47 3.41 0.38 -9.35
N MET A 48 2.64 -0.54 -9.92
CA MET A 48 2.01 -1.61 -9.17
C MET A 48 2.84 -2.90 -9.25
N ILE A 49 2.89 -3.61 -8.14
CA ILE A 49 3.27 -5.02 -8.08
C ILE A 49 2.17 -5.85 -7.43
N SER A 50 2.20 -7.14 -7.72
CA SER A 50 1.31 -8.14 -7.14
C SER A 50 2.14 -9.18 -6.40
N LEU A 51 1.76 -9.49 -5.17
CA LEU A 51 2.50 -10.37 -4.26
C LEU A 51 1.56 -11.33 -3.57
N MET A 52 2.00 -12.58 -3.40
CA MET A 52 1.32 -13.56 -2.57
C MET A 52 2.17 -13.83 -1.33
N VAL A 53 1.60 -13.58 -0.14
CA VAL A 53 2.27 -13.77 1.15
C VAL A 53 1.42 -14.68 2.03
N GLY A 54 1.81 -15.96 2.12
CA GLY A 54 1.02 -16.96 2.81
C GLY A 54 -0.30 -17.21 2.07
N SER A 55 -1.43 -16.92 2.74
CA SER A 55 -2.78 -17.01 2.17
C SER A 55 -3.38 -15.66 1.79
N LEU A 56 -2.55 -14.61 1.73
CA LEU A 56 -2.98 -13.25 1.41
C LEU A 56 -2.39 -12.83 0.06
N ASN A 57 -3.25 -12.35 -0.83
CA ASN A 57 -2.81 -11.65 -2.03
C ASN A 57 -2.71 -10.15 -1.73
N ILE A 58 -1.72 -9.48 -2.32
CA ILE A 58 -1.45 -8.07 -2.09
C ILE A 58 -1.26 -7.39 -3.44
N ALA A 59 -2.08 -6.40 -3.73
CA ALA A 59 -1.82 -5.41 -4.78
C ALA A 59 -1.16 -4.21 -4.13
N SER A 60 0.04 -3.81 -4.58
CA SER A 60 0.78 -2.71 -3.97
C SER A 60 1.24 -1.70 -5.01
N TYR A 61 0.86 -0.44 -4.82
CA TYR A 61 1.30 0.67 -5.66
C TYR A 61 2.35 1.51 -4.94
N TYR A 62 3.51 1.68 -5.56
CA TYR A 62 4.58 2.56 -5.10
C TYR A 62 4.59 3.87 -5.88
N THR A 63 4.64 4.98 -5.15
CA THR A 63 4.66 6.33 -5.72
C THR A 63 6.03 6.76 -6.26
N GLY A 64 7.03 5.86 -6.21
CA GLY A 64 8.38 6.12 -6.67
C GLY A 64 9.26 6.83 -5.62
N PRO A 65 10.57 6.92 -5.88
CA PRO A 65 11.56 7.38 -4.89
C PRO A 65 11.43 8.85 -4.51
N GLU A 66 10.79 9.69 -5.32
CA GLU A 66 10.60 11.10 -5.00
C GLU A 66 9.61 11.30 -3.84
N LYS A 67 8.56 10.47 -3.78
CA LYS A 67 7.50 10.58 -2.77
C LYS A 67 7.59 9.49 -1.71
N GLY A 68 7.97 8.27 -2.04
CA GLY A 68 8.31 7.24 -1.07
C GLY A 68 7.12 6.57 -0.35
N TYR A 69 5.89 6.70 -0.88
CA TYR A 69 4.68 6.11 -0.31
C TYR A 69 4.25 4.84 -1.03
N TYR A 70 3.73 3.90 -0.25
CA TYR A 70 3.23 2.60 -0.69
C TYR A 70 1.77 2.44 -0.28
N ILE A 71 0.92 2.05 -1.23
CA ILE A 71 -0.50 1.81 -1.02
C ILE A 71 -0.77 0.33 -1.27
N LEU A 72 -1.11 -0.40 -0.21
CA LEU A 72 -1.30 -1.84 -0.23
C LEU A 72 -2.78 -2.15 -0.08
N LEU A 73 -3.34 -2.87 -1.05
CA LEU A 73 -4.65 -3.49 -0.95
C LEU A 73 -4.46 -4.96 -0.60
N LEU A 74 -4.98 -5.35 0.56
CA LEU A 74 -4.94 -6.72 1.05
C LEU A 74 -6.16 -7.46 0.50
N LEU A 75 -5.94 -8.64 -0.06
CA LEU A 75 -6.92 -9.41 -0.82
C LEU A 75 -6.93 -10.87 -0.35
N ASN A 76 -8.05 -11.56 -0.57
CA ASN A 76 -8.08 -13.00 -0.34
C ASN A 76 -7.28 -13.74 -1.42
N ILE A 77 -6.89 -14.99 -1.15
CA ILE A 77 -6.09 -15.81 -2.06
C ILE A 77 -6.76 -16.04 -3.43
N ASP A 78 -8.09 -15.98 -3.47
CA ASP A 78 -8.88 -16.21 -4.69
C ASP A 78 -9.08 -14.93 -5.53
N ASP A 79 -8.66 -13.77 -5.02
CA ASP A 79 -8.79 -12.50 -5.72
C ASP A 79 -7.59 -12.24 -6.63
N ASP A 80 -7.86 -11.73 -7.83
CA ASP A 80 -6.84 -11.27 -8.77
C ASP A 80 -6.35 -9.85 -8.37
N PRO A 81 -5.09 -9.67 -7.97
CA PRO A 81 -4.54 -8.36 -7.62
C PRO A 81 -4.54 -7.39 -8.79
N ASP A 82 -4.22 -7.86 -9.99
CA ASP A 82 -3.96 -7.00 -11.16
C ASP A 82 -5.24 -6.25 -11.58
N ALA A 83 -6.41 -6.79 -11.24
CA ALA A 83 -7.70 -6.13 -11.44
C ALA A 83 -7.84 -4.77 -10.71
N TYR A 84 -6.98 -4.49 -9.71
CA TYR A 84 -7.04 -3.28 -8.88
C TYR A 84 -6.08 -2.17 -9.30
N GLU A 85 -5.27 -2.35 -10.35
CA GLU A 85 -4.22 -1.41 -10.76
C GLU A 85 -4.75 0.03 -10.96
N GLY A 86 -5.81 0.17 -11.76
CA GLY A 86 -6.40 1.49 -12.01
C GLY A 86 -7.01 2.13 -10.76
N GLY A 87 -7.55 1.32 -9.84
CA GLY A 87 -8.06 1.80 -8.56
C GLY A 87 -6.94 2.33 -7.66
N LEU A 88 -5.88 1.54 -7.50
CA LEU A 88 -4.72 1.90 -6.70
C LEU A 88 -3.98 3.12 -7.23
N ALA A 89 -3.83 3.26 -8.55
CA ALA A 89 -3.25 4.46 -9.15
C ALA A 89 -4.06 5.73 -8.82
N ASN A 90 -5.39 5.62 -8.81
CA ASN A 90 -6.26 6.72 -8.40
C ASN A 90 -6.14 7.04 -6.91
N VAL A 91 -6.11 6.02 -6.04
CA VAL A 91 -5.90 6.19 -4.60
C VAL A 91 -4.56 6.87 -4.33
N ALA A 92 -3.49 6.41 -4.98
CA ALA A 92 -2.16 7.02 -4.88
C ALA A 92 -2.20 8.51 -5.24
N ARG A 93 -2.88 8.88 -6.34
CA ARG A 93 -3.04 10.29 -6.72
C ARG A 93 -3.76 11.11 -5.65
N VAL A 94 -4.84 10.59 -5.06
CA VAL A 94 -5.58 11.28 -4.00
C VAL A 94 -4.70 11.45 -2.75
N VAL A 95 -3.95 10.41 -2.36
CA VAL A 95 -3.01 10.49 -1.24
C VAL A 95 -1.96 11.58 -1.48
N LEU A 96 -1.31 11.57 -2.65
CA LEU A 96 -0.28 12.53 -3.02
C LEU A 96 -0.78 13.99 -3.00
N GLN A 97 -2.03 14.22 -3.42
CA GLN A 97 -2.66 15.56 -3.41
C GLN A 97 -2.97 16.09 -2.01
N ASN A 98 -2.95 15.23 -0.99
CA ASN A 98 -3.38 15.56 0.38
C ASN A 98 -2.28 15.30 1.42
N LEU A 99 -1.00 15.25 0.99
CA LEU A 99 0.14 14.96 1.87
C LEU A 99 0.46 16.07 2.87
N GLU A 100 0.45 17.35 2.46
CA GLU A 100 0.97 18.47 3.26
C GLU A 100 0.30 18.59 4.64
N ASP A 101 -1.00 18.35 4.70
CA ASP A 101 -1.80 18.43 5.93
C ASP A 101 -2.17 17.05 6.50
N GLU A 102 -1.62 15.97 5.93
CA GLU A 102 -1.98 14.58 6.25
C GLU A 102 -3.47 14.23 6.12
N LYS A 103 -4.27 15.06 5.43
CA LYS A 103 -5.72 14.87 5.22
C LYS A 103 -6.07 13.53 4.58
N TYR A 104 -5.12 12.93 3.86
CA TYR A 104 -5.31 11.59 3.28
C TYR A 104 -5.64 10.53 4.35
N LYS A 105 -5.19 10.67 5.60
CA LYS A 105 -5.43 9.71 6.69
C LYS A 105 -6.93 9.56 6.97
N ASP A 106 -7.65 10.67 7.04
CA ASP A 106 -9.11 10.70 7.26
C ASP A 106 -9.89 10.22 6.03
N MET A 107 -9.25 10.22 4.85
CA MET A 107 -9.87 9.80 3.59
C MET A 107 -9.76 8.29 3.34
N VAL A 108 -8.84 7.59 4.00
CA VAL A 108 -8.59 6.15 3.77
C VAL A 108 -9.86 5.30 3.80
N PRO A 109 -10.81 5.49 4.75
CA PRO A 109 -12.07 4.73 4.74
C PRO A 109 -12.94 4.93 3.49
N ASN A 110 -12.87 6.10 2.85
CA ASN A 110 -13.61 6.42 1.62
C ASN A 110 -12.86 5.98 0.35
N LEU A 111 -11.58 5.62 0.48
CA LEU A 111 -10.73 5.18 -0.63
C LEU A 111 -10.69 3.65 -0.76
N PHE A 112 -11.21 2.92 0.23
CA PHE A 112 -11.39 1.47 0.23
C PHE A 112 -12.75 1.09 -0.36
#